data_AF-A0A6I2M768-F1
#
_entry.id   AF-A0A6I2M768-F1
#
_cell.length_a   1.000
_cell.length_b   1.000
_cell.length_c   1.000
_cell.angle_alpha   90.00
_cell.angle_beta   90.00
_cell.angle_gamma   90.00
#
_symmetry.space_group_name_H-M   'P 1'
#
loop_
_entity.id
_entity.type
_entity.pdbx_description
1 polymer ?
#
loop_
_entity_poly.entity_id
_entity_poly.type
_entity_poly.pdbx_seq_one_letter_code
_entity_poly.pdbx_strand_id
1 'polypeptide(L)'
;MTVKGVALDANTRCRHYGTDKDIIAIKFKCCETFYACYECHEQLADHSPEVWDKSERDMPAVLCGSCRHVLTIQEYMDSGNCCPKCGSVFNPGCKTHYHLYFRS
;
A
#
# COMPACT_ATOMS: atom_id res chain seq x y z
N MET A 1 9.45 -9.63 -6.44
CA MET A 1 8.15 -8.95 -6.39
C MET A 1 8.38 -7.50 -6.80
N THR A 2 7.71 -7.03 -7.86
CA THR A 2 7.95 -5.71 -8.46
C THR A 2 6.86 -4.73 -8.02
N VAL A 3 7.27 -3.54 -7.58
CA VAL A 3 6.37 -2.43 -7.23
C VAL A 3 6.36 -1.43 -8.39
N LYS A 4 5.18 -0.95 -8.78
CA LYS A 4 5.02 0.09 -9.80
C LYS A 4 4.80 1.46 -9.15
N GLY A 5 5.33 2.50 -9.79
CA GLY A 5 5.12 3.87 -9.37
C GLY A 5 6.03 4.84 -10.11
N VAL A 6 5.73 6.12 -9.94
CA VAL A 6 6.46 7.21 -10.61
C VAL A 6 7.62 7.66 -9.75
N ALA A 7 8.84 7.62 -10.32
CA ALA A 7 10.09 7.98 -9.64
C ALA A 7 10.28 7.24 -8.29
N LEU A 8 10.15 5.91 -8.33
CA LEU A 8 10.29 5.09 -7.12
C LEU A 8 11.70 5.10 -6.55
N ASP A 9 11.77 5.02 -5.23
CA ASP A 9 13.00 4.65 -4.53
C ASP A 9 12.94 3.22 -3.95
N ALA A 10 14.03 2.82 -3.29
CA ALA A 10 14.17 1.49 -2.71
C ALA A 10 13.11 1.16 -1.63
N ASN A 11 12.55 2.18 -0.97
CA ASN A 11 11.56 2.05 0.10
C ASN A 11 10.12 2.27 -0.40
N THR A 12 9.88 2.16 -1.71
CA THR A 12 8.58 2.33 -2.37
C THR A 12 7.98 3.73 -2.30
N ARG A 13 8.75 4.75 -1.91
CA ARG A 13 8.32 6.14 -1.98
C ARG A 13 8.22 6.55 -3.45
N CYS A 14 7.24 7.38 -3.78
CA CYS A 14 7.00 7.85 -5.14
C CYS A 14 7.00 9.38 -5.21
N ARG A 15 6.88 9.93 -6.42
CA ARG A 15 6.78 11.37 -6.63
C ARG A 15 5.61 12.03 -5.89
N HIS A 16 4.50 11.31 -5.70
CA HIS A 16 3.29 11.84 -5.05
C HIS A 16 3.42 11.88 -3.54
N TYR A 17 4.00 10.83 -2.94
CA TYR A 17 4.17 10.66 -1.50
C TYR A 17 5.60 10.19 -1.21
N GLY A 18 6.36 11.04 -0.51
CA GLY A 18 7.82 10.89 -0.38
C GLY A 18 8.39 11.20 1.01
N THR A 19 7.55 11.29 2.04
CA THR A 19 8.04 11.40 3.43
C THR A 19 8.77 10.12 3.84
N ASP A 20 9.51 10.18 4.95
CA ASP A 20 10.17 9.03 5.57
C ASP A 20 9.20 7.90 5.97
N LYS A 21 7.90 8.22 6.08
CA LYS A 21 6.83 7.29 6.48
C LYS A 21 6.01 6.75 5.31
N ASP A 22 6.19 7.28 4.09
CA ASP A 22 5.48 6.83 2.87
C ASP A 22 6.13 5.57 2.28
N ILE A 23 6.38 4.59 3.14
CA ILE A 23 7.19 3.40 2.85
C ILE A 23 6.33 2.15 2.75
N ILE A 24 5.12 2.27 2.22
CA ILE A 24 4.25 1.14 1.90
C ILE A 24 3.95 1.11 0.41
N ALA A 25 3.66 -0.08 -0.11
CA ALA A 25 3.00 -0.25 -1.39
C ALA A 25 1.75 -1.11 -1.19
N ILE A 26 0.69 -0.83 -1.94
CA ILE A 26 -0.60 -1.50 -1.80
C ILE A 26 -0.88 -2.31 -3.07
N LYS A 27 -1.27 -3.57 -2.89
CA LYS A 27 -1.76 -4.43 -3.96
C LYS A 27 -3.18 -4.04 -4.31
N PHE A 28 -3.40 -3.66 -5.56
CA PHE A 28 -4.73 -3.34 -6.07
C PHE A 28 -5.49 -4.61 -6.43
N LYS A 29 -6.78 -4.70 -6.05
CA LYS A 29 -7.61 -5.89 -6.28
C LYS A 29 -7.80 -6.18 -7.77
N CYS A 30 -8.01 -5.14 -8.58
CA CYS A 30 -8.29 -5.24 -10.01
C CYS A 30 -7.19 -5.94 -10.82
N CYS A 31 -5.92 -5.87 -10.40
CA CYS A 31 -4.78 -6.35 -11.20
C CYS A 31 -3.70 -7.07 -10.39
N GLU A 32 -3.93 -7.31 -9.11
CA GLU A 32 -3.02 -7.98 -8.16
C GLU A 32 -1.58 -7.40 -8.12
N THR A 33 -1.42 -6.15 -8.56
CA THR A 33 -0.12 -5.49 -8.68
C THR A 33 0.09 -4.51 -7.53
N PHE A 34 1.30 -4.48 -6.97
CA PHE A 34 1.67 -3.50 -5.96
C PHE A 34 2.01 -2.15 -6.61
N TYR A 35 1.31 -1.11 -6.17
CA TYR A 35 1.62 0.28 -6.49
C TYR A 35 2.02 1.04 -5.24
N ALA A 36 2.90 2.02 -5.37
CA ALA A 36 3.32 2.86 -4.23
C ALA A 36 2.16 3.69 -3.64
N CYS A 37 1.22 4.12 -4.47
CA CYS A 37 0.01 4.84 -4.05
C CYS A 37 -1.09 4.72 -5.11
N TYR A 38 -2.30 5.21 -4.81
CA TYR A 38 -3.41 5.24 -5.75
C TYR A 38 -3.17 6.15 -6.97
N GLU A 39 -2.50 7.28 -6.80
CA GLU A 39 -2.17 8.16 -7.94
C GLU A 39 -1.18 7.49 -8.91
N CYS A 40 -0.26 6.67 -8.39
CA CYS A 40 0.59 5.82 -9.21
C CYS A 40 -0.21 4.77 -9.98
N HIS A 41 -1.27 4.20 -9.39
CA HIS A 41 -2.17 3.31 -10.09
C HIS A 41 -2.94 4.06 -11.18
N GLU A 42 -3.61 5.18 -10.85
CA GLU A 42 -4.37 5.99 -11.81
C GLU A 42 -3.54 6.44 -13.01
N GLN A 43 -2.24 6.73 -12.81
CA GLN A 43 -1.37 7.15 -13.90
C GLN A 43 -0.80 6.02 -14.76
N LEU A 44 -0.61 4.83 -14.19
CA LEU A 44 0.14 3.74 -14.83
C LEU A 44 -0.73 2.54 -15.23
N ALA A 45 -1.92 2.41 -14.64
CA ALA A 45 -2.91 1.41 -15.03
C ALA A 45 -3.81 1.97 -16.14
N ASP A 46 -4.27 1.07 -17.00
CA ASP A 46 -5.19 1.33 -18.11
C ASP A 46 -6.66 1.03 -17.73
N HIS A 47 -6.93 0.86 -16.44
CA HIS A 47 -8.23 0.48 -15.90
C HIS A 47 -8.50 1.15 -14.55
N SER A 48 -9.78 1.19 -14.19
CA SER A 48 -10.24 1.74 -12.90
C SER A 48 -9.87 0.81 -11.73
N PRO A 49 -9.59 1.37 -10.54
CA PRO A 49 -9.28 0.56 -9.36
C PRO A 49 -10.50 -0.18 -8.83
N GLU A 50 -10.26 -1.36 -8.28
CA GLU A 50 -11.22 -2.11 -7.45
C GLU A 50 -10.75 -2.13 -5.99
N VAL A 51 -11.70 -2.09 -5.06
CA VAL A 51 -11.44 -2.12 -3.62
C VAL A 51 -11.67 -3.50 -3.03
N TRP A 52 -10.81 -3.90 -2.10
CA TRP A 52 -10.96 -5.12 -1.32
C TRP A 52 -12.17 -5.04 -0.39
N ASP A 53 -12.97 -6.09 -0.35
CA ASP A 53 -14.14 -6.20 0.50
C ASP A 53 -13.74 -6.60 1.93
N LYS A 54 -14.65 -6.40 2.90
CA LYS A 54 -14.41 -6.76 4.31
C LYS A 54 -14.06 -8.22 4.50
N SER A 55 -14.68 -9.10 3.72
CA SER A 55 -14.46 -10.54 3.77
C SER A 55 -13.10 -10.97 3.24
N GLU A 56 -12.34 -10.06 2.64
CA GLU A 56 -11.03 -10.32 2.01
C GLU A 56 -9.88 -9.67 2.80
N ARG A 57 -10.10 -9.26 4.05
CA ARG A 57 -9.08 -8.55 4.84
C ARG A 57 -7.89 -9.42 5.25
N ASP A 58 -8.03 -10.73 5.15
CA ASP A 58 -6.96 -11.71 5.28
C ASP A 58 -6.02 -11.76 4.06
N MET A 59 -6.34 -11.04 2.97
CA MET A 59 -5.50 -11.03 1.77
C MET A 59 -4.17 -10.28 1.98
N PRO A 60 -3.03 -10.84 1.52
CA PRO A 60 -1.71 -10.20 1.60
C PRO A 60 -1.61 -9.07 0.56
N ALA A 61 -1.86 -7.84 1.00
CA ALA A 61 -2.03 -6.69 0.10
C ALA A 61 -1.24 -5.44 0.49
N VAL A 62 -0.50 -5.43 1.61
CA VAL A 62 0.30 -4.27 2.02
C VAL A 62 1.75 -4.66 2.18
N LEU A 63 2.62 -4.07 1.37
CA LEU A 63 4.05 -4.34 1.39
C LEU A 63 4.78 -3.25 2.16
N CYS A 64 5.59 -3.64 3.14
CA CYS A 64 6.53 -2.73 3.79
C CYS A 64 7.75 -2.48 2.86
N GLY A 65 7.99 -1.24 2.48
CA GLY A 65 9.12 -0.84 1.67
C GLY A 65 10.48 -1.07 2.34
N SER A 66 10.54 -0.94 3.67
CA SER A 66 11.77 -1.10 4.47
C SER A 66 12.25 -2.56 4.57
N CYS A 67 11.38 -3.48 4.98
CA CYS A 67 11.77 -4.89 5.21
C CYS A 67 11.19 -5.88 4.19
N ARG A 68 10.39 -5.40 3.24
CA ARG A 68 9.74 -6.21 2.20
C ARG A 68 8.74 -7.26 2.70
N HIS A 69 8.39 -7.23 3.99
CA HIS A 69 7.32 -8.05 4.53
C HIS A 69 5.97 -7.62 3.92
N VAL A 70 5.18 -8.60 3.49
CA VAL A 70 3.82 -8.39 3.00
C VAL A 70 2.87 -8.74 4.13
N LEU A 71 2.14 -7.73 4.59
CA LEU A 71 1.09 -7.83 5.58
C LEU A 71 -0.25 -8.12 4.86
N THR A 72 -1.12 -8.80 5.58
CA THR A 72 -2.55 -8.79 5.27
C THR A 72 -3.15 -7.40 5.47
N ILE A 73 -4.31 -7.14 4.86
CA ILE A 73 -5.03 -5.88 5.06
C ILE A 73 -5.38 -5.70 6.55
N GLN A 74 -5.83 -6.75 7.22
CA GLN A 74 -6.18 -6.72 8.63
C GLN A 74 -4.95 -6.42 9.51
N GLU A 75 -3.82 -7.10 9.28
CA GLU A 75 -2.57 -6.81 9.99
C GLU A 75 -2.12 -5.36 9.81
N TYR A 76 -2.23 -4.81 8.59
CA TYR A 76 -1.92 -3.39 8.36
C TYR A 76 -2.86 -2.45 9.10
N MET A 77 -4.17 -2.71 9.07
CA MET A 77 -5.17 -1.91 9.78
C MET A 77 -4.95 -1.90 11.31
N ASP A 78 -4.53 -3.03 11.86
CA ASP A 78 -4.31 -3.21 13.30
C ASP A 78 -2.89 -2.85 13.76
N SER A 79 -2.00 -2.53 12.82
CA SER A 79 -0.56 -2.35 13.04
C SER A 79 -0.16 -1.16 13.93
N GLY A 80 -1.08 -0.27 14.27
CA GLY A 80 -0.75 1.00 14.93
C GLY A 80 0.11 1.94 14.06
N ASN A 81 0.08 1.78 12.73
CA ASN A 81 0.94 2.45 11.77
C ASN A 81 2.43 2.08 11.90
N CYS A 82 2.75 0.85 12.30
CA CYS A 82 4.12 0.35 12.37
C CYS A 82 4.22 -1.03 11.73
N CYS A 83 5.29 -1.31 10.98
CA CYS A 83 5.50 -2.65 10.47
C CYS A 83 5.65 -3.64 11.64
N PRO A 84 4.81 -4.69 11.76
CA PRO A 84 4.93 -5.67 12.84
C PRO A 84 6.21 -6.50 12.74
N LYS A 85 6.86 -6.51 11.57
CA LYS A 85 8.09 -7.28 11.32
C LYS A 85 9.37 -6.52 11.66
N CYS A 86 9.46 -5.23 11.33
CA CYS A 86 10.69 -4.44 11.49
C CYS A 86 10.54 -3.16 12.31
N GLY A 87 9.33 -2.81 12.74
CA GLY A 87 9.07 -1.62 13.56
C GLY A 87 9.14 -0.29 12.81
N SER A 88 9.38 -0.28 11.49
CA SER A 88 9.38 0.97 10.72
C SER A 88 8.00 1.64 10.76
N VAL A 89 7.99 2.97 10.91
CA VAL A 89 6.77 3.77 11.02
C VAL A 89 6.15 4.01 9.64
N PHE A 90 4.84 3.81 9.54
CA PHE A 90 4.03 4.11 8.38
C PHE A 90 3.32 5.45 8.53
N ASN A 91 2.93 6.06 7.42
CA ASN A 91 2.22 7.33 7.44
C ASN A 91 0.79 7.14 7.98
N PRO A 92 0.42 7.72 9.14
CA PRO A 92 -0.95 7.62 9.67
C PRO A 92 -1.98 8.30 8.77
N GLY A 93 -1.54 9.25 7.93
CA GLY A 93 -2.37 9.90 6.92
C GLY A 93 -2.93 8.93 5.88
N CYS A 94 -2.31 7.77 5.66
CA CYS A 94 -2.84 6.76 4.73
C CYS A 94 -4.28 6.32 5.08
N LYS A 95 -4.70 6.45 6.34
CA LYS A 95 -6.07 6.17 6.79
C LYS A 95 -7.13 6.98 6.08
N THR A 96 -6.83 8.23 5.68
CA THR A 96 -7.79 9.06 4.93
C THR A 96 -8.07 8.49 3.54
N HIS A 97 -7.19 7.63 3.02
CA HIS A 97 -7.29 7.02 1.70
C HIS A 97 -7.78 5.57 1.75
N TYR A 98 -8.15 5.02 2.91
CA TYR A 98 -8.58 3.61 3.00
C TYR A 98 -9.71 3.27 2.04
N HIS A 99 -10.67 4.18 1.86
CA HIS A 99 -11.78 3.99 0.93
C HIS A 99 -11.37 3.78 -0.54
N LEU A 100 -10.13 4.16 -0.92
CA LEU A 100 -9.56 3.94 -2.26
C LEU A 100 -9.00 2.52 -2.45
N TYR A 101 -8.83 1.76 -1.36
CA TYR A 101 -8.23 0.42 -1.38
C TYR A 101 -9.10 -0.65 -0.71
N PHE A 102 -9.82 -0.29 0.36
CA PHE A 102 -10.49 -1.20 1.28
C PHE A 102 -11.90 -0.69 1.61
N ARG A 103 -12.90 -1.57 1.50
CA ARG A 103 -14.28 -1.28 1.88
C ARG A 103 -14.39 -1.17 3.41
N SER A 104 -15.03 -0.08 3.86
CA SER A 104 -15.22 0.27 5.28
C SER A 104 -16.29 -0.54 5.96
#